data_AF-A0A7I8WCK0-F1
#
_entry.id   AF-A0A7I8WCK0-F1
#
_cell.length_a   1.000
_cell.length_b   1.000
_cell.length_c   1.000
_cell.angle_alpha   90.00
_cell.angle_beta   90.00
_cell.angle_gamma   90.00
#
_symmetry.space_group_name_H-M   'P 1'
#
loop_
_entity.id
_entity.type
_entity.pdbx_description
1 polymer ?
#
loop_
_entity_poly.entity_id
_entity_poly.type
_entity_poly.pdbx_seq_one_letter_code
_entity_poly.pdbx_strand_id
1 'polypeptide(L)'
;MFCLKFFQGMILGLISKGFYSSLPLVVGSAIYSGLLGFITDRKLKGTALNVVSASMLISSFFLASFFCTRCFIPSSSVIWLSLAGTTSFGCDYFLGGSIAAEFGEKHNAISGITGIVNGFGFIATFLWKALNRSVKTELSYLVSLAMIFNLLGSVIVFKADRIFNKDKSERAKGTRIEDLPIV
;
A
#
# COMPACT_ATOMS: atom_id res chain seq x y z
N MET A 1 -13.54 4.28 -29.29
CA MET A 1 -14.49 4.24 -28.14
C MET A 1 -15.10 2.85 -27.89
N PHE A 2 -15.49 2.08 -28.92
CA PHE A 2 -16.12 0.76 -28.76
C PHE A 2 -15.20 -0.31 -28.14
N CYS A 3 -13.92 -0.38 -28.57
CA CYS A 3 -12.93 -1.27 -27.97
C CYS A 3 -12.67 -0.98 -26.49
N LEU A 4 -12.71 0.29 -26.08
CA LEU A 4 -12.47 0.68 -24.68
C LEU A 4 -13.58 0.17 -23.77
N LYS A 5 -14.85 0.28 -24.20
CA LYS A 5 -16.02 -0.22 -23.46
C LYS A 5 -16.10 -1.75 -23.47
N PHE A 6 -15.72 -2.40 -24.56
CA PHE A 6 -15.61 -3.86 -24.63
C PHE A 6 -14.50 -4.38 -23.70
N PHE A 7 -13.34 -3.70 -23.66
CA PHE A 7 -12.25 -4.03 -22.74
C PHE A 7 -12.61 -3.79 -21.28
N GLN A 8 -13.26 -2.66 -21.00
CA GLN A 8 -13.80 -2.38 -19.68
C GLN A 8 -14.80 -3.46 -19.25
N GLY A 9 -15.71 -3.87 -20.14
CA GLY A 9 -16.67 -4.94 -19.88
C GLY A 9 -16.00 -6.29 -19.65
N MET A 10 -14.87 -6.56 -20.30
CA MET A 10 -14.10 -7.79 -20.09
C MET A 10 -13.32 -7.76 -18.76
N ILE A 11 -12.67 -6.65 -18.42
CA ILE A 11 -11.95 -6.48 -17.13
C ILE A 11 -12.94 -6.44 -15.96
N LEU A 12 -14.01 -5.64 -16.04
CA LEU A 12 -15.10 -5.62 -15.06
C LEU A 12 -15.83 -6.96 -15.00
N GLY A 13 -15.99 -7.65 -16.14
CA GLY A 13 -16.55 -8.99 -16.21
C GLY A 13 -15.66 -10.04 -15.54
N LEU A 14 -14.34 -9.93 -15.64
CA LEU A 14 -13.39 -10.83 -15.00
C LEU A 14 -13.19 -10.52 -13.50
N ILE A 15 -13.35 -9.26 -13.09
CA ILE A 15 -13.42 -8.83 -11.68
C ILE A 15 -14.76 -9.27 -11.06
N SER A 16 -15.87 -9.13 -11.79
CA SER A 16 -17.23 -9.50 -11.36
C SER A 16 -17.47 -11.02 -11.33
N LYS A 17 -16.82 -11.79 -12.21
CA LYS A 17 -16.90 -13.27 -12.22
C LYS A 17 -15.93 -13.93 -11.25
N GLY A 18 -15.17 -13.16 -10.47
CA GLY A 18 -14.20 -13.70 -9.52
C GLY A 18 -13.10 -14.53 -10.20
N PHE A 19 -12.79 -14.29 -11.49
CA PHE A 19 -11.76 -15.03 -12.22
C PHE A 19 -10.38 -14.34 -12.16
N TYR A 20 -10.35 -13.01 -11.94
CA TYR A 20 -9.29 -12.36 -11.15
C TYR A 20 -9.55 -12.57 -9.66
N SER A 21 -9.92 -13.81 -9.31
CA SER A 21 -10.13 -14.27 -7.95
C SER A 21 -8.94 -13.84 -7.12
N SER A 22 -9.21 -13.46 -5.88
CA SER A 22 -8.23 -13.11 -4.86
C SER A 22 -6.93 -13.92 -4.89
N LEU A 23 -6.89 -15.16 -5.39
CA LEU A 23 -5.70 -16.02 -5.31
C LEU A 23 -4.40 -15.41 -5.86
N PRO A 24 -4.25 -15.02 -7.15
CA PRO A 24 -2.95 -14.54 -7.65
C PRO A 24 -2.54 -13.20 -7.04
N LEU A 25 -3.51 -12.35 -6.70
CA LEU A 25 -3.27 -11.09 -6.01
C LEU A 25 -2.87 -11.33 -4.55
N VAL A 26 -3.55 -12.21 -3.83
CA VAL A 26 -3.27 -12.58 -2.44
C VAL A 26 -1.94 -13.31 -2.35
N VAL A 27 -1.73 -14.36 -3.14
CA VAL A 27 -0.47 -15.10 -3.21
C VAL A 27 0.67 -14.18 -3.64
N GLY A 28 0.47 -13.37 -4.68
CA GLY A 28 1.47 -12.41 -5.15
C GLY A 28 1.80 -11.35 -4.11
N SER A 29 0.80 -10.84 -3.38
CA SER A 29 0.99 -9.87 -2.29
C SER A 29 1.69 -10.48 -1.07
N ALA A 30 1.42 -11.74 -0.74
CA ALA A 30 2.10 -12.45 0.34
C ALA A 30 3.57 -12.71 0.00
N ILE A 31 3.85 -13.17 -1.22
CA ILE A 31 5.22 -13.33 -1.74
C ILE A 31 5.95 -11.99 -1.73
N TYR A 32 5.30 -10.94 -2.24
CA TYR A 32 5.88 -9.60 -2.28
C TYR A 32 6.15 -9.03 -0.89
N SER A 33 5.23 -9.21 0.07
CA SER A 33 5.42 -8.81 1.47
C SER A 33 6.60 -9.54 2.10
N GLY A 34 6.73 -10.85 1.88
CA GLY A 34 7.90 -11.63 2.30
C GLY A 34 9.21 -11.11 1.71
N LEU A 35 9.20 -10.75 0.41
CA LEU A 35 10.34 -10.14 -0.27
C LEU A 35 10.69 -8.76 0.32
N LEU A 36 9.68 -7.92 0.61
CA LEU A 36 9.88 -6.64 1.27
C LEU A 36 10.49 -6.82 2.66
N GLY A 37 10.01 -7.77 3.45
CA GLY A 37 10.58 -8.12 4.75
C GLY A 37 12.05 -8.51 4.62
N PHE A 38 12.37 -9.40 3.69
CA PHE A 38 13.76 -9.81 3.41
C PHE A 38 14.65 -8.64 2.98
N ILE A 39 14.17 -7.77 2.10
CA ILE A 39 14.92 -6.57 1.66
C ILE A 39 15.13 -5.61 2.84
N THR A 40 14.11 -5.41 3.67
CA THR A 40 14.20 -4.53 4.84
C THR A 40 15.24 -5.01 5.83
N ASP A 41 15.24 -6.31 6.12
CA ASP A 41 16.18 -6.96 7.04
C ASP A 41 17.62 -6.91 6.50
N ARG A 42 17.82 -7.29 5.23
CA ARG A 42 19.17 -7.38 4.63
C ARG A 42 19.81 -6.04 4.29
N LYS A 43 19.06 -5.10 3.71
CA LYS A 43 19.65 -3.88 3.11
C LYS A 43 19.44 -2.62 3.93
N LEU A 44 18.39 -2.55 4.74
CA LEU A 44 17.90 -1.27 5.26
C LEU A 44 17.92 -1.17 6.79
N LYS A 45 18.51 -2.18 7.47
CA LYS A 45 18.78 -2.18 8.92
C LYS A 45 17.58 -1.69 9.76
N GLY A 46 16.36 -2.07 9.37
CA GLY A 46 15.13 -1.72 10.07
C GLY A 46 14.42 -0.42 9.65
N THR A 47 14.79 0.25 8.55
CA THR A 47 13.99 1.38 8.02
C THR A 47 12.80 0.89 7.18
N ALA A 48 11.84 0.25 7.85
CA ALA A 48 10.64 -0.33 7.27
C ALA A 48 9.78 0.69 6.49
N LEU A 49 9.68 1.93 6.97
CA LEU A 49 8.87 2.98 6.35
C LEU A 49 9.40 3.42 4.97
N ASN A 50 10.72 3.50 4.79
CA ASN A 50 11.30 3.84 3.48
C ASN A 50 11.00 2.79 2.41
N VAL A 51 11.00 1.51 2.79
CA VAL A 51 10.66 0.40 1.89
C VAL A 51 9.20 0.50 1.43
N VAL A 52 8.30 0.77 2.37
CA VAL A 52 6.88 0.97 2.08
C VAL A 52 6.68 2.17 1.16
N SER A 53 7.31 3.31 1.44
CA SER A 53 7.21 4.51 0.60
C SER A 53 7.70 4.25 -0.83
N ALA A 54 8.83 3.56 -0.99
CA ALA A 54 9.38 3.19 -2.30
C ALA A 54 8.47 2.20 -3.04
N SER A 55 7.90 1.24 -2.32
CA SER A 55 6.97 0.26 -2.89
C SER A 55 5.66 0.91 -3.38
N MET A 56 5.13 1.89 -2.64
CA MET A 56 3.98 2.70 -3.08
C MET A 56 4.29 3.51 -4.36
N LEU A 57 5.52 4.02 -4.52
CA LEU A 57 5.95 4.68 -5.77
C LEU A 57 6.02 3.69 -6.92
N ILE A 58 6.59 2.50 -6.70
CA ILE A 58 6.66 1.44 -7.70
C ILE A 58 5.24 1.01 -8.13
N SER A 59 4.32 0.89 -7.18
CA SER A 59 2.93 0.59 -7.48
C SER A 59 2.27 1.68 -8.32
N SER A 60 2.53 2.95 -8.00
CA SER A 60 2.08 4.10 -8.81
C SER A 60 2.64 4.07 -10.23
N PHE A 61 3.91 3.67 -10.39
CA PHE A 61 4.54 3.49 -11.70
C PHE A 61 3.88 2.37 -12.51
N PHE A 62 3.51 1.25 -11.87
CA PHE A 62 2.77 0.18 -12.54
C PHE A 62 1.35 0.61 -12.95
N LEU A 63 0.66 1.40 -12.12
CA LEU A 63 -0.63 2.00 -12.48
C LEU A 63 -0.51 2.98 -13.65
N ALA A 64 0.53 3.81 -13.68
CA ALA A 64 0.81 4.69 -14.81
C ALA A 64 1.13 3.90 -16.09
N SER A 65 1.94 2.85 -15.97
CA SER A 65 2.27 1.95 -17.08
C SER A 65 1.03 1.24 -17.63
N PHE A 66 0.10 0.83 -16.75
CA PHE A 66 -1.21 0.33 -17.13
C PHE A 66 -1.99 1.36 -17.95
N PHE A 67 -2.04 2.63 -17.53
CA PHE A 67 -2.71 3.69 -18.29
C PHE A 67 -2.15 3.88 -19.70
N CYS A 68 -0.83 3.81 -19.85
CA CYS A 68 -0.18 3.95 -21.15
C CYS A 68 -0.45 2.74 -22.05
N THR A 69 -0.46 1.53 -21.48
CA THR A 69 -0.53 0.26 -22.25
C THR A 69 -1.95 -0.24 -22.52
N ARG A 70 -2.96 0.23 -21.77
CA ARG A 70 -4.37 -0.23 -21.88
C ARG A 70 -4.98 -0.09 -23.28
N CYS A 71 -4.45 0.79 -24.12
CA CYS A 71 -4.95 1.02 -25.48
C CYS A 71 -4.28 0.15 -26.54
N PHE A 72 -3.12 -0.45 -26.24
CA PHE A 72 -2.27 -1.09 -27.26
C PHE A 72 -2.27 -2.61 -27.18
N ILE A 73 -2.08 -3.18 -25.98
CA ILE A 73 -1.93 -4.63 -25.82
C ILE A 73 -2.71 -5.10 -24.57
N PRO A 74 -3.77 -5.90 -24.75
CA PRO A 74 -4.55 -6.49 -23.66
C PRO A 74 -3.75 -7.18 -22.57
N SER A 75 -2.86 -8.09 -22.97
CA SER A 75 -2.17 -8.99 -22.04
C SER A 75 -1.17 -8.25 -21.17
N SER A 76 -0.49 -7.23 -21.70
CA SER A 76 0.45 -6.43 -20.92
C SER A 76 -0.26 -5.57 -19.89
N SER A 77 -1.42 -5.00 -20.23
CA SER A 77 -2.23 -4.21 -19.29
C SER A 77 -2.65 -5.03 -18.06
N VAL A 78 -3.00 -6.31 -18.26
CA VAL A 78 -3.35 -7.22 -17.15
C VAL A 78 -2.15 -7.46 -16.23
N ILE A 79 -0.96 -7.64 -16.80
CA ILE A 79 0.27 -7.85 -16.02
C ILE A 79 0.58 -6.61 -15.18
N TRP A 80 0.51 -5.41 -15.76
CA TRP A 80 0.75 -4.16 -15.03
C TRP A 80 -0.25 -3.93 -13.90
N LEU A 81 -1.53 -4.21 -14.15
CA LEU A 81 -2.57 -4.09 -13.12
C LEU A 81 -2.36 -5.11 -11.99
N SER A 82 -1.95 -6.34 -12.33
CA SER A 82 -1.65 -7.38 -11.34
C SER A 82 -0.44 -7.01 -10.49
N LEU A 83 0.64 -6.52 -11.10
CA LEU A 83 1.83 -6.04 -10.40
C LEU A 83 1.54 -4.82 -9.51
N ALA A 84 0.70 -3.90 -9.98
CA ALA A 84 0.24 -2.79 -9.16
C ALA A 84 -0.53 -3.28 -7.92
N GLY A 85 -1.42 -4.26 -8.10
CA GLY A 85 -2.17 -4.87 -7.00
C GLY A 85 -1.27 -5.59 -5.99
N THR A 86 -0.37 -6.47 -6.45
CA THR A 86 0.51 -7.23 -5.55
C THR A 86 1.44 -6.34 -4.73
N THR A 87 1.94 -5.26 -5.34
CA THR A 87 2.78 -4.28 -4.65
C THR A 87 2.00 -3.49 -3.60
N SER A 88 0.81 -2.97 -3.95
CA SER A 88 -0.04 -2.23 -3.02
C SER A 88 -0.47 -3.09 -1.81
N PHE A 89 -1.05 -4.27 -2.07
CA PHE A 89 -1.52 -5.15 -0.99
C PHE A 89 -0.37 -5.71 -0.14
N GLY A 90 0.81 -5.94 -0.74
CA GLY A 90 1.96 -6.40 0.02
C GLY A 90 2.48 -5.35 1.01
N CYS A 91 2.35 -4.05 0.71
CA CYS A 91 2.63 -2.99 1.67
C CYS A 91 1.67 -3.01 2.85
N ASP A 92 0.39 -3.30 2.62
CA ASP A 92 -0.63 -3.31 3.68
C ASP A 92 -0.33 -4.35 4.75
N TYR A 93 0.09 -5.56 4.34
CA TYR A 93 0.54 -6.61 5.28
C TYR A 93 1.74 -6.16 6.13
N PHE A 94 2.64 -5.39 5.53
CA PHE A 94 3.84 -4.91 6.20
C PHE A 94 3.56 -3.73 7.15
N LEU A 95 2.66 -2.81 6.76
CA LEU A 95 2.18 -1.69 7.58
C LEU A 95 1.32 -2.15 8.77
N GLY A 96 0.34 -3.02 8.51
CA GLY A 96 -0.59 -3.53 9.53
C GLY A 96 0.02 -4.56 10.47
N GLY A 97 1.07 -5.25 10.05
CA GLY A 97 1.78 -6.24 10.86
C GLY A 97 3.06 -5.68 11.47
N SER A 98 4.14 -5.70 10.70
CA SER A 98 5.51 -5.47 11.21
C SER A 98 5.72 -4.07 11.77
N ILE A 99 5.22 -3.03 11.09
CA ILE A 99 5.41 -1.64 11.54
C ILE A 99 4.56 -1.37 12.78
N ALA A 100 3.30 -1.78 12.79
CA ALA A 100 2.43 -1.61 13.96
C ALA A 100 2.98 -2.33 15.20
N ALA A 101 3.56 -3.52 15.03
CA ALA A 101 4.23 -4.25 16.10
C ALA A 101 5.47 -3.51 16.62
N GLU A 102 6.37 -3.03 15.75
CA GLU A 102 7.57 -2.28 16.16
C GLU A 102 7.21 -1.00 16.94
N PHE A 103 6.24 -0.22 16.44
CA PHE A 103 5.76 0.97 17.14
C PHE A 103 5.05 0.62 18.46
N GLY A 104 4.32 -0.49 18.46
CA GLY A 104 3.66 -1.07 19.61
C GLY A 104 4.61 -1.37 20.75
N GLU A 105 5.68 -2.09 20.46
CA GLU A 105 6.70 -2.49 21.43
C GLU A 105 7.40 -1.25 22.02
N LYS A 106 7.69 -0.25 21.19
CA LYS A 106 8.32 1.01 21.63
C LYS A 106 7.50 1.78 22.66
N HIS A 107 6.18 1.61 22.67
CA HIS A 107 5.25 2.35 23.54
C HIS A 107 4.45 1.46 24.51
N ASN A 108 4.78 0.17 24.63
CA ASN A 108 3.98 -0.82 25.37
C ASN A 108 2.48 -0.80 25.00
N ALA A 109 2.17 -0.47 23.75
CA ALA A 109 0.82 -0.20 23.26
C ALA A 109 0.49 -0.99 21.98
N ILE A 110 1.09 -2.17 21.80
CA ILE A 110 0.98 -3.02 20.60
C ILE A 110 -0.46 -3.22 20.17
N SER A 111 -1.33 -3.65 21.10
CA SER A 111 -2.74 -3.91 20.79
C SER A 111 -3.47 -2.65 20.31
N GLY A 112 -3.20 -1.51 20.94
CA GLY A 112 -3.81 -0.23 20.58
C GLY A 112 -3.37 0.28 19.21
N ILE A 113 -2.06 0.24 18.93
CA ILE A 113 -1.51 0.73 17.66
C ILE A 113 -1.96 -0.16 16.49
N THR A 114 -1.86 -1.48 16.64
CA THR A 114 -2.35 -2.43 15.63
C THR A 114 -3.86 -2.30 15.41
N GLY A 115 -4.63 -2.10 16.48
CA GLY A 115 -6.07 -1.83 16.41
C GLY A 115 -6.40 -0.57 15.61
N ILE A 116 -5.66 0.53 15.84
CA ILE A 116 -5.83 1.79 15.11
C ILE A 116 -5.50 1.59 13.63
N VAL A 117 -4.36 0.98 13.30
CA VAL A 117 -3.93 0.78 11.91
C VAL A 117 -4.95 -0.08 11.14
N ASN A 118 -5.39 -1.20 11.73
CA ASN A 118 -6.39 -2.06 11.11
C ASN A 118 -7.76 -1.38 11.02
N GLY A 119 -8.14 -0.58 12.01
CA GLY A 119 -9.37 0.21 12.01
C GLY A 119 -9.40 1.23 10.87
N PHE A 120 -8.30 1.96 10.64
CA PHE A 120 -8.18 2.87 9.49
C PHE A 120 -8.25 2.12 8.16
N GLY A 121 -7.66 0.92 8.06
CA GLY A 121 -7.78 0.06 6.88
C GLY A 121 -9.24 -0.33 6.57
N PHE A 122 -10.03 -0.63 7.59
CA PHE A 122 -11.47 -0.92 7.42
C PHE A 122 -12.25 0.30 6.95
N ILE A 123 -12.03 1.47 7.55
CA ILE A 123 -12.67 2.73 7.16
C ILE A 123 -12.33 3.07 5.71
N ALA A 124 -11.06 2.95 5.32
CA ALA A 124 -10.61 3.19 3.95
C ALA A 124 -11.30 2.24 2.96
N THR A 125 -11.44 0.96 3.29
CA THR A 125 -12.14 -0.02 2.46
C THR A 125 -13.63 0.30 2.32
N PHE A 126 -14.27 0.74 3.41
CA PHE A 126 -15.68 1.15 3.39
C PHE A 126 -15.88 2.40 2.52
N LEU A 127 -15.05 3.43 2.71
CA LEU A 127 -15.07 4.65 1.91
C LEU A 127 -14.81 4.35 0.43
N TRP A 128 -13.85 3.47 0.12
CA TRP A 128 -13.56 3.04 -1.24
C TRP A 128 -14.78 2.39 -1.90
N LYS A 129 -15.45 1.46 -1.20
CA LYS A 129 -16.69 0.84 -1.70
C LYS A 129 -17.81 1.86 -1.90
N ALA A 130 -18.00 2.79 -0.95
CA ALA A 130 -19.01 3.83 -1.04
C ALA A 130 -18.75 4.79 -2.22
N LEU A 131 -17.50 5.18 -2.42
CA LEU A 131 -17.05 6.00 -3.53
C LEU A 131 -17.33 5.29 -4.87
N ASN A 132 -16.93 4.03 -4.98
CA ASN A 132 -17.13 3.22 -6.20
C ASN A 132 -18.60 2.95 -6.52
N ARG A 133 -19.49 2.96 -5.51
CA ARG A 133 -20.93 2.79 -5.71
C ARG A 133 -21.61 4.09 -6.16
N SER A 134 -21.17 5.22 -5.60
CA SER A 134 -21.75 6.54 -5.87
C SER A 134 -21.37 7.04 -7.26
N VAL A 135 -20.14 6.74 -7.66
CA VAL A 135 -19.64 7.10 -8.98
C VAL A 135 -19.83 5.88 -9.88
N LYS A 136 -20.75 5.95 -10.87
CA LYS A 136 -20.95 4.90 -11.90
C LYS A 136 -19.75 4.84 -12.87
N THR A 137 -18.55 4.80 -12.32
CA THR A 137 -17.36 5.26 -13.00
C THR A 137 -16.71 4.21 -13.85
N GLU A 138 -16.15 4.70 -14.95
CA GLU A 138 -15.23 3.94 -15.75
C GLU A 138 -14.01 3.51 -14.95
N LEU A 139 -13.48 2.32 -15.26
CA LEU A 139 -12.26 1.75 -14.66
C LEU A 139 -11.09 2.77 -14.65
N SER A 140 -11.03 3.60 -15.68
CA SER A 140 -10.11 4.74 -15.82
C SER A 140 -10.10 5.67 -14.60
N TYR A 141 -11.24 5.95 -14.00
CA TYR A 141 -11.31 6.85 -12.86
C TYR A 141 -10.77 6.18 -11.60
N LEU A 142 -11.14 4.92 -11.37
CA LEU A 142 -10.71 4.14 -10.20
C LEU A 142 -9.19 3.97 -10.16
N VAL A 143 -8.58 3.65 -11.30
CA VAL A 143 -7.12 3.48 -11.40
C VAL A 143 -6.40 4.83 -11.20
N SER A 144 -6.96 5.94 -11.71
CA SER A 144 -6.37 7.28 -11.50
C SER A 144 -6.41 7.67 -10.03
N LEU A 145 -7.53 7.39 -9.36
CA LEU A 145 -7.74 7.72 -7.97
C LEU A 145 -6.86 6.86 -7.04
N ALA A 146 -6.69 5.56 -7.37
CA ALA A 146 -5.72 4.70 -6.70
C ALA A 146 -4.27 5.19 -6.87
N MET A 147 -3.91 5.67 -8.07
CA MET A 147 -2.58 6.25 -8.31
C MET A 147 -2.34 7.50 -7.47
N ILE A 148 -3.33 8.40 -7.38
CA ILE A 148 -3.23 9.61 -6.55
C ILE A 148 -3.07 9.24 -5.08
N PHE A 149 -3.85 8.28 -4.56
CA PHE A 149 -3.70 7.84 -3.17
C PHE A 149 -2.37 7.15 -2.89
N ASN A 150 -1.85 6.34 -3.81
CA ASN A 150 -0.52 5.73 -3.65
C ASN A 150 0.60 6.77 -3.64
N LEU A 151 0.51 7.81 -4.47
CA LEU A 151 1.46 8.93 -4.45
C LEU A 151 1.38 9.74 -3.15
N LEU A 152 0.17 10.09 -2.70
CA LEU A 152 -0.05 10.78 -1.43
C LEU A 152 0.45 9.95 -0.25
N GLY A 153 0.10 8.66 -0.22
CA GLY A 153 0.56 7.70 0.78
C GLY A 153 2.08 7.63 0.84
N SER A 154 2.74 7.51 -0.31
CA SER A 154 4.20 7.50 -0.39
C SER A 154 4.84 8.75 0.22
N VAL A 155 4.32 9.94 -0.09
CA VAL A 155 4.82 11.22 0.46
C VAL A 155 4.60 11.29 1.97
N ILE A 156 3.44 10.85 2.46
CA ILE A 156 3.13 10.84 3.90
C ILE A 156 4.07 9.87 4.63
N VAL A 157 4.24 8.65 4.12
CA VAL A 157 5.13 7.64 4.73
C VAL A 157 6.58 8.09 4.70
N PHE A 158 7.03 8.73 3.61
CA PHE A 158 8.38 9.30 3.54
C PHE A 158 8.61 10.40 4.58
N LYS A 159 7.63 11.30 4.77
CA LYS A 159 7.70 12.30 5.84
C LYS A 159 7.70 11.66 7.22
N ALA A 160 6.88 10.62 7.43
CA ALA A 160 6.85 9.88 8.69
C ALA A 160 8.20 9.22 9.01
N ASP A 161 8.87 8.64 8.01
CA ASP A 161 10.22 8.08 8.16
C ASP A 161 11.24 9.14 8.61
N ARG A 162 11.20 10.34 8.02
CA ARG A 162 12.10 11.44 8.42
C ARG A 162 11.89 11.86 9.87
N ILE A 163 10.64 11.93 10.33
CA ILE A 163 10.31 12.25 11.72
C ILE A 163 10.81 11.15 12.66
N PHE A 164 10.58 9.88 12.29
CA PHE A 164 10.99 8.74 13.09
C PHE A 164 12.52 8.63 13.22
N ASN A 165 13.26 8.82 12.13
CA ASN A 165 14.72 8.79 12.14
C ASN A 165 15.32 9.98 12.91
N LYS A 166 14.66 11.14 12.88
CA LYS A 166 15.06 12.29 13.71
C LYS A 166 14.90 11.97 15.20
N ASP A 167 13.76 11.44 15.63
CA ASP A 167 13.51 11.03 17.03
C ASP A 167 14.53 9.97 17.49
N LYS A 168 14.84 8.99 16.64
CA LYS A 168 15.86 7.96 16.93
C LYS A 168 17.25 8.57 17.13
N SER A 169 17.63 9.55 16.31
CA SER A 169 18.92 10.25 16.43
C SER A 169 19.00 11.11 17.69
N GLU A 170 17.92 11.81 18.05
CA GLU A 170 17.85 12.66 19.25
C GLU A 170 17.90 11.85 20.55
N ARG A 171 17.31 10.65 20.57
CA ARG A 171 17.46 9.71 21.69
C ARG A 171 18.86 9.13 21.79
N ALA A 172 19.47 8.74 20.67
CA ALA A 172 20.84 8.22 20.66
C ALA A 172 21.88 9.25 21.15
N LYS A 173 21.58 10.55 21.02
CA LYS A 173 22.41 11.65 21.53
C LYS A 173 22.17 11.97 23.02
N GLY A 174 21.28 11.23 23.70
CA GLY A 174 20.97 11.46 25.12
C GLY A 174 20.24 12.77 25.39
N THR A 175 19.71 13.44 24.36
CA THR A 175 19.08 14.77 24.48
C THR A 175 17.60 14.74 24.89
N ARG A 176 16.97 13.56 25.00
CA ARG A 176 15.63 13.44 25.63
C ARG A 176 15.79 13.16 27.12
N ILE A 177 15.61 14.20 27.92
CA ILE A 177 15.33 14.13 29.35
C ILE A 177 13.87 13.69 29.49
N GLU A 178 13.57 12.40 29.27
CA GLU A 178 12.26 11.82 29.61
C GLU A 178 12.46 10.47 30.31
N ASP A 179 13.33 10.46 31.31
CA ASP A 179 13.05 9.72 32.55
C ASP A 179 12.30 10.66 33.49
N LEU A 180 11.06 11.01 33.15
CA LEU A 180 10.11 11.43 34.17
C LEU A 180 9.43 10.15 34.65
N PRO A 181 9.60 9.75 35.92
CA PRO A 181 8.93 8.58 36.44
C PRO A 181 7.43 8.77 36.27
N ILE A 182 6.79 7.77 35.66
CA ILE A 182 5.34 7.60 35.72
C ILE A 182 5.04 7.38 37.21
N VAL A 183 4.60 8.43 37.90
CA VAL A 183 3.91 8.38 39.20
C VAL A 183 2.43 8.22 38.93
#